data_AF-A0A2N2TRZ0-F1
#
_entry.id   AF-A0A2N2TRZ0-F1
#
_cell.length_a   1.000
_cell.length_b   1.000
_cell.length_c   1.000
_cell.angle_alpha   90.00
_cell.angle_beta   90.00
_cell.angle_gamma   90.00
#
_symmetry.space_group_name_H-M   'P 1'
#
loop_
_entity.id
_entity.type
_entity.pdbx_description
1 polymer ?
#
loop_
_entity_poly.entity_id
_entity_poly.type
_entity_poly.pdbx_seq_one_letter_code
_entity_poly.pdbx_strand_id
1 'polypeptide(L)'
;MQLLLKKAAIEGLTLKRLAAHLGISYERLAQLRAQPRPFAHTRREVLEKVAAFLQVPMVLVLCYAGLFRLEDFVWPDTGSRAGRVAEALAALRDDPFLGPLAPKELDGAEGSVQLFVLFLFEQLRSQPDAQRRISAWVVELERATVQVTREPRAPAVKRKPGRLFT
;
A
#
# COMPACT_ATOMS: atom_id res chain seq x y z
N MET A 1 9.58 -11.24 -7.49
CA MET A 1 9.98 -12.56 -6.92
C MET A 1 9.11 -12.98 -5.74
N GLN A 2 8.90 -12.14 -4.73
CA GLN A 2 8.14 -12.53 -3.53
C GLN A 2 6.72 -13.06 -3.83
N LEU A 3 5.98 -12.41 -4.74
CA LEU A 3 4.65 -12.87 -5.15
C LEU A 3 4.66 -14.28 -5.76
N LEU A 4 5.65 -14.56 -6.61
CA LEU A 4 5.85 -15.86 -7.23
C LEU A 4 6.14 -16.96 -6.20
N LEU A 5 7.00 -16.67 -5.22
CA LEU A 5 7.32 -17.59 -4.12
C LEU A 5 6.12 -17.83 -3.21
N LYS A 6 5.33 -16.78 -2.91
CA LYS A 6 4.09 -16.91 -2.14
C LYS A 6 3.08 -17.82 -2.86
N LYS A 7 2.84 -17.60 -4.16
CA LYS A 7 1.94 -18.47 -4.95
C LYS A 7 2.44 -19.91 -5.00
N ALA A 8 3.73 -20.12 -5.26
CA ALA A 8 4.33 -21.46 -5.25
C ALA A 8 4.21 -22.16 -3.88
N ALA A 9 4.36 -21.43 -2.78
CA ALA A 9 4.18 -21.98 -1.44
C ALA A 9 2.71 -22.39 -1.16
N ILE A 10 1.75 -21.55 -1.59
CA ILE A 10 0.30 -21.86 -1.49
C ILE A 10 -0.04 -23.11 -2.30
N GLU A 11 0.55 -23.28 -3.48
CA GLU A 11 0.36 -24.44 -4.35
C GLU A 11 1.21 -25.67 -3.97
N GLY A 12 1.99 -25.59 -2.89
CA GLY A 12 2.85 -26.69 -2.43
C GLY A 12 4.00 -27.04 -3.40
N LEU A 13 4.38 -26.12 -4.28
CA LEU A 13 5.44 -26.32 -5.26
C LEU A 13 6.81 -26.09 -4.63
N THR A 14 7.70 -27.07 -4.81
CA THR A 14 9.12 -26.90 -4.47
C THR A 14 9.79 -25.92 -5.43
N LEU A 15 10.86 -25.25 -4.98
CA LEU A 15 11.62 -24.32 -5.83
C LEU A 15 12.14 -24.99 -7.12
N LYS A 16 12.47 -26.29 -7.07
CA LYS A 16 12.89 -27.05 -8.24
C LYS A 16 11.74 -27.21 -9.25
N ARG A 17 10.52 -27.50 -8.78
CA ARG A 17 9.34 -27.58 -9.64
C ARG A 17 8.94 -26.22 -10.19
N LEU A 18 9.07 -25.16 -9.40
CA LEU A 18 8.84 -23.79 -9.86
C LEU A 18 9.82 -23.40 -10.98
N ALA A 19 11.10 -23.70 -10.83
CA ALA A 19 12.10 -23.45 -11.87
C ALA A 19 11.74 -24.19 -13.18
N ALA A 20 11.32 -25.46 -13.07
CA ALA A 20 10.85 -26.25 -14.21
C ALA A 20 9.60 -25.63 -14.87
N HIS A 21 8.61 -25.18 -14.09
CA HIS A 21 7.42 -24.49 -14.62
C HIS A 21 7.77 -23.20 -15.37
N LEU A 22 8.75 -22.45 -14.86
CA LEU A 22 9.23 -21.24 -15.51
C LEU A 22 10.18 -21.51 -16.69
N GLY A 23 10.56 -22.77 -16.92
CA GLY A 23 11.51 -23.15 -17.97
C GLY A 23 12.92 -22.60 -17.75
N ILE A 24 13.33 -22.41 -16.49
CA ILE A 24 14.67 -21.94 -16.12
C ILE A 24 15.36 -22.97 -15.21
N SER A 25 16.69 -22.89 -15.12
CA SER A 25 17.43 -23.73 -14.17
C SER A 25 17.15 -23.30 -12.73
N TYR A 26 17.29 -24.25 -11.80
CA TYR A 26 17.19 -23.97 -10.36
C TYR A 26 18.21 -22.91 -9.92
N GLU A 27 19.43 -22.99 -10.43
CA GLU A 27 20.48 -22.01 -10.17
C GLU A 27 20.09 -20.61 -10.65
N ARG A 28 19.49 -20.52 -11.85
CA ARG A 28 18.97 -19.25 -12.35
C ARG A 28 17.89 -18.72 -11.43
N LEU A 29 16.92 -19.54 -11.02
CA LEU A 29 15.88 -19.13 -10.08
C LEU A 29 16.48 -18.63 -8.74
N ALA A 30 17.51 -19.29 -8.23
CA ALA A 30 18.22 -18.88 -7.02
C ALA A 30 18.92 -17.52 -7.21
N GLN A 31 19.57 -17.29 -8.35
CA GLN A 31 20.16 -15.99 -8.71
C GLN A 31 19.10 -14.88 -8.77
N LEU A 32 17.96 -15.14 -9.42
CA LEU A 32 16.87 -14.16 -9.51
C LEU A 32 16.36 -13.77 -8.12
N ARG A 33 16.39 -14.69 -7.14
CA ARG A 33 15.94 -14.42 -5.77
C ARG A 33 16.85 -13.45 -5.01
N ALA A 34 18.14 -13.44 -5.32
CA ALA A 34 19.11 -12.55 -4.68
C ALA A 34 19.09 -11.12 -5.25
N GLN A 35 18.44 -10.90 -6.40
CA GLN A 35 18.46 -9.62 -7.09
C GLN A 35 17.30 -8.70 -6.65
N PRO A 36 17.54 -7.39 -6.49
CA PRO A 36 16.49 -6.42 -6.19
C PRO A 36 15.48 -6.29 -7.34
N ARG A 37 15.92 -6.51 -8.59
CA ARG A 37 15.08 -6.57 -9.79
C ARG A 37 15.27 -7.89 -10.53
N PRO A 38 14.65 -8.97 -10.03
CA PRO A 38 14.87 -10.34 -10.52
C PRO A 38 14.67 -10.48 -12.02
N PHE A 39 13.73 -9.74 -12.59
CA PHE A 39 13.23 -10.01 -13.93
C PHE A 39 13.64 -8.97 -14.96
N ALA A 40 14.44 -7.95 -14.58
CA ALA A 40 14.80 -6.85 -15.46
C ALA A 40 15.51 -7.29 -16.76
N HIS A 41 16.35 -8.33 -16.69
CA HIS A 41 17.08 -8.87 -17.84
C HIS A 41 16.61 -10.27 -18.24
N THR A 42 15.40 -10.63 -17.86
CA THR A 42 14.84 -11.95 -18.16
C THR A 42 14.18 -11.93 -19.55
N ARG A 43 14.34 -13.02 -20.32
CA ARG A 43 13.72 -13.17 -21.63
C ARG A 43 12.20 -13.12 -21.52
N ARG A 44 11.54 -12.52 -22.51
CA ARG A 44 10.08 -12.38 -22.57
C ARG A 44 9.33 -13.69 -22.35
N GLU A 45 9.80 -14.79 -22.95
CA GLU A 45 9.21 -16.13 -22.80
C GLU A 45 9.10 -16.59 -21.34
N VAL A 46 10.09 -16.25 -20.51
CA VAL A 46 10.06 -16.59 -19.08
C VAL A 46 9.08 -15.68 -18.35
N LEU A 47 8.98 -14.40 -18.73
CA LEU A 47 7.97 -13.48 -18.18
C LEU A 47 6.55 -13.93 -18.54
N GLU A 48 6.35 -14.51 -19.72
CA GLU A 48 5.07 -15.08 -20.17
C GLU A 48 4.68 -16.27 -19.31
N LYS A 49 5.63 -17.16 -19.01
CA LYS A 49 5.42 -18.26 -18.07
C LYS A 49 5.14 -17.77 -16.65
N VAL A 50 5.80 -16.70 -16.20
CA VAL A 50 5.50 -16.06 -14.91
C VAL A 50 4.09 -15.49 -14.89
N ALA A 51 3.65 -14.81 -15.95
CA ALA A 51 2.30 -14.25 -16.08
C ALA A 51 1.24 -15.35 -16.04
N ALA A 52 1.43 -16.40 -16.84
CA ALA A 52 0.55 -17.57 -16.86
C ALA A 52 0.49 -18.26 -15.49
N PHE A 53 1.65 -18.49 -14.87
CA PHE A 53 1.73 -19.09 -13.53
C PHE A 53 1.01 -18.23 -12.49
N LEU A 54 1.22 -16.91 -12.50
CA LEU A 54 0.56 -15.98 -11.57
C LEU A 54 -0.92 -15.74 -11.91
N GLN A 55 -1.38 -16.10 -13.11
CA GLN A 55 -2.70 -15.79 -13.66
C GLN A 55 -2.98 -14.27 -13.67
N VAL A 56 -1.98 -13.49 -14.07
CA VAL A 56 -2.10 -12.02 -14.17
C VAL A 56 -1.71 -11.56 -15.57
N PRO A 57 -2.24 -10.41 -16.04
CA PRO A 57 -1.80 -9.79 -17.28
C PRO A 57 -0.28 -9.55 -17.32
N MET A 58 0.31 -9.70 -18.51
CA MET A 58 1.74 -9.50 -18.74
C MET A 58 2.25 -8.15 -18.21
N VAL A 59 1.48 -7.08 -18.41
CA VAL A 59 1.85 -5.74 -17.96
C VAL A 59 2.13 -5.69 -16.45
N LEU A 60 1.38 -6.44 -15.63
CA LEU A 60 1.63 -6.49 -14.19
C LEU A 60 2.94 -7.21 -13.87
N VAL A 61 3.29 -8.26 -14.63
CA VAL A 61 4.59 -8.93 -14.48
C VAL A 61 5.74 -7.98 -14.82
N LEU A 62 5.59 -7.13 -15.83
CA LEU A 62 6.57 -6.11 -16.20
C LEU A 62 6.72 -5.03 -15.12
N CYS A 63 5.61 -4.62 -14.48
CA CYS A 63 5.67 -3.76 -13.30
C CYS A 63 6.40 -4.45 -12.13
N TYR A 64 6.10 -5.73 -11.84
CA TYR A 64 6.81 -6.50 -10.81
C TYR A 64 8.28 -6.76 -11.12
N ALA A 65 8.67 -6.72 -12.40
CA ALA A 65 10.04 -6.79 -12.85
C ALA A 65 10.79 -5.46 -12.67
N GLY A 66 10.08 -4.37 -12.37
CA GLY A 66 10.61 -3.01 -12.32
C GLY A 66 10.96 -2.45 -13.70
N LEU A 67 10.36 -3.02 -14.76
CA LEU A 67 10.52 -2.55 -16.15
C LEU A 67 9.57 -1.41 -16.48
N PHE A 68 8.43 -1.34 -15.80
CA PHE A 68 7.52 -0.20 -15.83
C PHE A 68 7.36 0.39 -14.44
N ARG A 69 7.28 1.71 -14.38
CA ARG A 69 6.98 2.53 -13.21
C ARG A 69 5.67 3.28 -13.45
N LEU A 70 5.07 3.78 -12.38
CA LEU A 70 3.88 4.63 -12.49
C LEU A 70 4.14 5.86 -13.38
N GLU A 71 5.38 6.37 -13.36
CA GLU A 71 5.82 7.45 -14.24
C GLU A 71 5.62 7.16 -15.74
N ASP A 72 5.73 5.89 -16.15
CA ASP A 72 5.62 5.47 -17.56
C ASP A 72 4.16 5.48 -18.06
N PHE A 73 3.19 5.59 -17.15
CA PHE A 73 1.76 5.66 -17.48
C PHE A 73 1.24 7.10 -17.59
N VAL A 74 2.10 8.10 -17.40
CA VAL A 74 1.72 9.51 -17.48
C VAL A 74 1.73 9.97 -18.94
N TRP A 75 0.59 10.46 -19.44
CA TRP A 75 0.50 10.98 -20.82
C TRP A 75 1.33 12.25 -20.98
N PRO A 76 2.15 12.37 -22.05
CA PRO A 76 3.07 13.50 -22.21
C PRO A 76 2.37 14.85 -22.51
N ASP A 77 1.18 14.85 -23.10
CA ASP A 77 0.56 16.06 -23.68
C ASP A 77 -0.41 16.86 -22.78
N THR A 78 -0.64 16.43 -21.54
CA THR A 78 -1.62 17.08 -20.64
C THR A 78 -0.93 17.83 -19.51
N GLY A 79 -0.33 18.98 -19.82
CA GLY A 79 0.23 19.92 -18.85
C GLY A 79 1.53 19.45 -18.15
N SER A 80 2.10 20.31 -17.32
CA SER A 80 3.31 19.97 -16.57
C SER A 80 2.98 18.85 -15.56
N ARG A 81 3.82 17.81 -15.51
CA ARG A 81 3.68 16.72 -14.53
C ARG A 81 3.56 17.25 -13.10
N ALA A 82 4.35 18.28 -12.78
CA ALA A 82 4.33 18.95 -11.48
C ALA A 82 2.97 19.60 -11.18
N GLY A 83 2.34 20.24 -12.16
CA GLY A 83 1.01 20.84 -12.00
C GLY A 83 -0.06 19.80 -11.67
N ARG A 84 -0.09 18.68 -12.40
CA ARG A 84 -1.05 17.59 -12.13
C ARG A 84 -0.86 16.93 -10.77
N VAL A 85 0.39 16.73 -10.35
CA VAL A 85 0.69 16.20 -9.02
C VAL A 85 0.22 17.18 -7.94
N ALA A 86 0.46 18.49 -8.12
CA ALA A 86 0.00 19.51 -7.17
C ALA A 86 -1.53 19.56 -7.07
N GLU A 87 -2.25 19.53 -8.20
CA GLU A 87 -3.72 19.49 -8.23
C GLU A 87 -4.27 18.24 -7.53
N ALA A 88 -3.70 17.07 -7.80
CA ALA A 88 -4.12 15.83 -7.18
C ALA A 88 -3.81 15.78 -5.67
N LEU A 89 -2.69 16.37 -5.23
CA LEU A 89 -2.36 16.53 -3.81
C LEU A 89 -3.33 17.49 -3.12
N ALA A 90 -3.76 18.57 -3.79
CA ALA A 90 -4.80 19.46 -3.28
C ALA A 90 -6.12 18.70 -3.10
N ALA A 91 -6.53 17.91 -4.10
CA ALA A 91 -7.73 17.08 -4.01
C ALA A 91 -7.67 16.04 -2.88
N LEU A 92 -6.50 15.44 -2.62
CA LEU A 92 -6.29 14.55 -1.47
C LEU A 92 -6.46 15.29 -0.13
N ARG A 93 -5.99 16.54 -0.04
CA ARG A 93 -6.11 17.36 1.18
C ARG A 93 -7.52 17.82 1.46
N ASP A 94 -8.29 18.06 0.41
CA ASP A 94 -9.69 18.44 0.50
C ASP A 94 -10.60 17.23 0.75
N ASP A 95 -10.07 15.99 0.69
CA ASP A 95 -10.85 14.80 1.02
C ASP A 95 -11.22 14.79 2.52
N PRO A 96 -12.53 14.70 2.87
CA PRO A 96 -12.97 14.78 4.26
C PRO A 96 -12.41 13.68 5.18
N PHE A 97 -12.03 12.52 4.64
CA PHE A 97 -11.60 11.37 5.43
C PHE A 97 -10.07 11.20 5.40
N LEU A 98 -9.45 11.40 4.24
CA LEU A 98 -8.02 11.18 4.04
C LEU A 98 -7.20 12.46 4.19
N GLY A 99 -7.78 13.62 3.92
CA GLY A 99 -7.11 14.91 4.04
C GLY A 99 -6.46 15.16 5.41
N PRO A 100 -7.17 14.94 6.54
CA PRO A 100 -6.61 15.09 7.88
C PRO A 100 -5.47 14.09 8.20
N LEU A 101 -5.43 12.96 7.50
CA LEU A 101 -4.41 11.92 7.68
C LEU A 101 -3.20 12.11 6.76
N ALA A 102 -3.31 12.97 5.75
CA ALA A 102 -2.25 13.20 4.78
C ALA A 102 -1.11 14.02 5.42
N PRO A 103 0.10 13.45 5.56
CA PRO A 103 1.23 14.15 6.16
C PRO A 103 1.68 15.32 5.28
N LYS A 104 2.13 16.42 5.91
CA LYS A 104 2.61 17.61 5.18
C LYS A 104 3.89 17.34 4.40
N GLU A 105 4.69 16.39 4.88
CA GLU A 105 5.94 15.92 4.27
C GLU A 105 5.72 15.35 2.87
N LEU A 106 4.48 14.97 2.52
CA LEU A 106 4.14 14.49 1.19
C LEU A 106 4.40 15.52 0.09
N ASP A 107 4.32 16.83 0.39
CA ASP A 107 4.60 17.90 -0.58
C ASP A 107 6.05 17.93 -1.02
N GLY A 108 6.97 17.57 -0.13
CA GLY A 108 8.41 17.55 -0.37
C GLY A 108 8.95 16.16 -0.72
N ALA A 109 8.10 15.14 -0.76
CA ALA A 109 8.51 13.77 -1.06
C ALA A 109 9.00 13.63 -2.51
N GLU A 110 9.81 12.60 -2.76
CA GLU A 110 10.24 12.25 -4.12
C GLU A 110 9.02 12.06 -5.04
N GLY A 111 9.08 12.54 -6.29
CA GLY A 111 7.94 12.49 -7.21
C GLY A 111 7.37 11.09 -7.45
N SER A 112 8.19 10.05 -7.37
CA SER A 112 7.76 8.64 -7.45
C SER A 112 6.85 8.26 -6.26
N VAL A 113 7.15 8.76 -5.05
CA VAL A 113 6.35 8.55 -3.83
C VAL A 113 5.04 9.32 -3.92
N GLN A 114 5.08 10.58 -4.37
CA GLN A 114 3.86 11.37 -4.58
C GLN A 114 2.91 10.67 -5.57
N LEU A 115 3.43 10.23 -6.71
CA LEU A 115 2.65 9.50 -7.71
C LEU A 115 2.08 8.18 -7.16
N PHE A 116 2.84 7.46 -6.35
CA PHE A 116 2.36 6.23 -5.72
C PHE A 116 1.20 6.49 -4.76
N VAL A 117 1.32 7.51 -3.89
CA VAL A 117 0.24 7.88 -2.96
C VAL A 117 -1.00 8.35 -3.70
N LEU A 118 -0.84 9.21 -4.71
CA LEU A 118 -1.95 9.69 -5.52
C LEU A 118 -2.62 8.55 -6.30
N PHE A 119 -1.85 7.59 -6.82
CA PHE A 119 -2.40 6.40 -7.45
C PHE A 119 -3.28 5.61 -6.47
N LEU A 120 -2.82 5.39 -5.23
CA LEU A 120 -3.62 4.70 -4.22
C LEU A 120 -4.88 5.48 -3.84
N PHE A 121 -4.79 6.80 -3.73
CA PHE A 121 -5.94 7.67 -3.47
C PHE A 121 -7.02 7.53 -4.56
N GLU A 122 -6.63 7.59 -5.83
CA GLU A 122 -7.56 7.42 -6.96
C GLU A 122 -8.16 6.02 -7.02
N GLN A 123 -7.38 4.98 -6.69
CA GLN A 123 -7.91 3.60 -6.60
C GLN A 123 -8.93 3.44 -5.48
N LEU A 124 -8.73 4.10 -4.34
CA LEU A 124 -9.69 4.08 -3.22
C LEU A 124 -10.98 4.83 -3.58
N ARG A 125 -10.87 6.02 -4.18
CA ARG A 125 -12.05 6.80 -4.65
C ARG A 125 -12.87 6.05 -5.69
N SER A 126 -12.21 5.26 -6.54
CA SER A 126 -12.86 4.46 -7.58
C SER A 126 -13.58 3.22 -7.03
N GLN A 127 -13.43 2.89 -5.74
CA GLN A 127 -14.08 1.74 -5.09
C GLN A 127 -15.17 2.17 -4.11
N PRO A 128 -16.46 2.03 -4.45
CA PRO A 128 -17.56 2.50 -3.60
C PRO A 128 -17.61 1.80 -2.23
N ASP A 129 -17.20 0.54 -2.15
CA ASP A 129 -17.19 -0.22 -0.89
C ASP A 129 -15.99 0.12 0.01
N ALA A 130 -14.86 0.54 -0.56
CA ALA A 130 -13.70 0.98 0.23
C ALA A 130 -14.03 2.27 0.97
N GLN A 131 -14.70 3.22 0.31
CA GLN A 131 -15.15 4.48 0.93
C GLN A 131 -16.13 4.21 2.08
N ARG A 132 -17.04 3.24 1.92
CA ARG A 132 -17.98 2.82 3.00
C ARG A 132 -17.28 2.21 4.20
N ARG A 133 -16.21 1.45 3.98
CA ARG A 133 -15.39 0.90 5.07
C ARG A 133 -14.62 2.01 5.78
N ILE A 134 -14.12 2.99 5.01
CA ILE A 134 -13.42 4.15 5.56
C ILE A 134 -14.36 5.06 6.37
N SER A 135 -15.63 5.20 5.98
CA SER A 135 -16.58 5.92 6.83
C SER A 135 -16.96 5.13 8.08
N ALA A 136 -17.03 3.79 8.00
CA ALA A 136 -17.44 2.94 9.13
C ALA A 136 -16.48 3.02 10.33
N TRP A 137 -15.16 2.86 10.15
CA TRP A 137 -14.21 2.95 11.25
C TRP A 137 -14.08 4.37 11.83
N VAL A 138 -14.29 5.43 11.03
CA VAL A 138 -14.33 6.81 11.52
C VAL A 138 -15.53 7.03 12.43
N VAL A 139 -16.71 6.51 12.05
CA VAL A 139 -17.89 6.52 12.92
C VAL A 139 -17.63 5.75 14.22
N GLU A 140 -16.91 4.63 14.17
CA GLU A 140 -16.52 3.89 15.38
C GLU A 140 -15.50 4.67 16.25
N LEU A 141 -14.58 5.42 15.65
CA LEU A 141 -13.65 6.30 16.38
C LEU A 141 -14.37 7.50 17.02
N GLU A 142 -15.34 8.10 16.32
CA GLU A 142 -16.21 9.13 16.90
C GLU A 142 -17.04 8.57 18.06
N ARG A 143 -17.60 7.37 17.91
CA ARG A 143 -18.32 6.69 19.00
C ARG A 143 -17.42 6.41 20.19
N ALA A 144 -16.18 5.97 19.96
CA ALA A 144 -15.21 5.71 21.00
C ALA A 144 -14.81 7.00 21.75
N THR A 145 -14.60 8.11 21.05
CA THR A 145 -14.26 9.40 21.69
C THR A 145 -15.43 9.98 22.51
N VAL A 146 -16.68 9.78 22.05
CA VAL A 146 -17.88 10.17 22.81
C VAL A 146 -18.08 9.32 24.08
N GLN A 147 -17.76 8.02 24.03
CA GLN A 147 -17.86 7.15 25.21
C GLN A 147 -16.81 7.46 26.28
N VAL A 148 -15.57 7.76 25.89
CA VAL A 148 -14.51 8.18 26.81
C VAL A 148 -14.86 9.49 27.54
N THR A 149 -15.62 10.38 26.90
CA THR A 149 -16.03 11.66 27.52
C THR A 149 -17.20 11.51 28.50
N ARG A 150 -17.89 10.35 28.51
CA ARG A 150 -19.07 10.08 29.36
C ARG A 150 -18.76 9.28 30.64
N GLU A 151 -17.51 8.96 30.94
CA GLU A 151 -17.18 8.38 32.25
C GLU A 151 -17.41 9.42 33.38
N PRO A 152 -18.20 9.09 34.42
CA PRO A 152 -18.45 10.00 35.53
C PRO A 152 -17.16 10.18 36.34
N ARG A 153 -16.74 11.44 36.47
CA ARG A 153 -15.67 11.88 37.38
C ARG A 153 -15.95 11.30 38.78
N ALA A 154 -15.09 10.39 39.25
CA ALA A 154 -15.23 9.70 40.53
C ALA A 154 -15.45 10.70 41.69
N PRO A 155 -16.28 10.37 42.70
CA PRO A 155 -16.61 11.30 43.78
C PRO A 155 -15.40 11.60 44.67
N ALA A 156 -15.30 12.87 45.08
CA ALA A 156 -14.25 13.39 45.94
C ALA A 156 -14.08 12.57 47.23
N VAL A 157 -12.88 12.03 47.43
CA VAL A 157 -12.49 11.36 48.67
C VAL A 157 -12.51 12.37 49.82
N LYS A 158 -13.50 12.25 50.73
CA LYS A 158 -13.53 12.98 51.99
C LYS A 158 -12.31 12.61 52.83
N ARG A 159 -11.34 13.51 52.96
CA ARG A 159 -10.26 13.40 53.94
C ARG A 159 -10.88 13.48 55.35
N LYS A 160 -10.79 12.40 56.13
CA LYS A 160 -11.08 12.43 57.58
C LYS A 160 -10.03 13.30 58.28
N PRO A 161 -10.42 14.16 59.24
CA PRO A 161 -9.46 14.90 60.04
C PRO A 161 -8.75 13.93 60.99
N GLY A 162 -7.42 13.88 60.92
CA GLY A 162 -6.59 13.16 61.87
C GLY A 162 -6.77 13.77 63.26
N ARG A 163 -7.09 12.93 64.25
CA ARG A 163 -7.16 13.31 65.66
C ARG A 163 -5.76 13.66 66.18
N LEU A 164 -5.72 14.72 66.97
CA LEU A 164 -4.65 15.09 67.89
C LEU A 164 -4.46 14.02 69.00
N PHE A 165 -3.28 14.11 69.64
CA PHE A 165 -2.77 13.45 70.86
C PHE A 165 -2.17 12.06 70.64
N THR A 166 -0.93 11.77 71.06
CA THR A 166 -0.12 12.31 72.17
C THR A 166 1.34 12.54 71.79
#